data_AF-A0AAW2VLV3-F1
#
_entry.id   AF-A0AAW2VLV3-F1
#
_cell.length_a   1.000
_cell.length_b   1.000
_cell.length_c   1.000
_cell.angle_alpha   90.00
_cell.angle_beta   90.00
_cell.angle_gamma   90.00
#
_symmetry.space_group_name_H-M   'P 1'
#
loop_
_entity.id
_entity.type
_entity.pdbx_description
1 polymer ?
#
loop_
_entity_poly.entity_id
_entity_poly.type
_entity_poly.pdbx_seq_one_letter_code
_entity_poly.pdbx_strand_id
1 'polypeptide(L)'
;MSCSALLSINNSISPALHRSLTLKPRSLSIAPVACLNVDLRAPDSSQNPLLHEKRSSDVIADDKEFIVGTYARSPVVLASGKGCKLYDVEGREYLDLTSGIAVNALGHGDPDWVRAVTKQSEVLAHVSNIYYTVPQVELAKRLVASSFADRVFFCNSGTEANEAAIKFSRKFQRFLHPDLKDPPVEFIAFTNCFHGRTMGALALTSKEQYRSPFEPVMPGVTFLEYGNAQAAVELIQSGKVAAVFVEPIQGGWYIQRNKGIFAIFAHCM
;
A
#
# COMPACT_ATOMS: atom_id res chain seq x y z
N MET A 1 -40.50 6.37 -38.56
CA MET A 1 -39.60 7.39 -38.03
C MET A 1 -38.77 6.73 -36.92
N SER A 2 -37.81 5.84 -37.22
CA SER A 2 -36.43 6.10 -37.65
C SER A 2 -35.78 7.31 -36.99
N CYS A 3 -34.84 7.06 -36.06
CA CYS A 3 -33.50 7.61 -36.17
C CYS A 3 -32.52 6.77 -35.34
N SER A 4 -31.81 5.87 -36.03
CA SER A 4 -30.57 5.25 -35.56
C SER A 4 -29.42 6.22 -35.87
N ALA A 5 -28.53 6.47 -34.92
CA ALA A 5 -27.23 7.08 -35.17
C ALA A 5 -26.13 6.08 -34.79
N LEU A 6 -25.65 5.39 -35.82
CA LEU A 6 -24.38 4.69 -35.84
C LEU A 6 -23.27 5.74 -35.88
N LEU A 7 -22.33 5.67 -34.94
CA LEU A 7 -20.99 6.23 -35.12
C LEU A 7 -19.99 5.10 -35.03
N SER A 8 -19.51 4.71 -36.20
CA SER A 8 -18.43 3.77 -36.44
C SER A 8 -17.11 4.48 -36.20
N ILE A 9 -16.26 3.92 -35.35
CA ILE A 9 -14.83 4.25 -35.30
C ILE A 9 -14.10 2.95 -35.67
N ASN A 10 -13.60 2.89 -36.89
CA ASN A 10 -12.69 1.87 -37.37
C ASN A 10 -11.28 2.47 -37.38
N ASN A 11 -10.34 1.92 -36.59
CA ASN A 11 -9.07 1.43 -37.13
C ASN A 11 -8.20 0.72 -36.06
N SER A 12 -8.15 -0.60 -36.21
CA SER A 12 -6.93 -1.42 -36.29
C SER A 12 -5.87 -1.36 -35.18
N ILE A 13 -6.03 -2.21 -34.15
CA ILE A 13 -4.93 -2.97 -33.51
C ILE A 13 -5.42 -4.40 -33.19
N SER A 14 -4.76 -5.39 -33.81
CA SER A 14 -4.74 -6.86 -33.62
C SER A 14 -5.87 -7.63 -32.88
N PRO A 15 -6.44 -8.69 -33.47
CA PRO A 15 -7.38 -9.59 -32.81
C PRO A 15 -6.61 -10.70 -32.07
N ALA A 16 -6.37 -10.54 -30.78
CA ALA A 16 -5.84 -11.61 -29.93
C ALA A 16 -6.71 -11.78 -28.68
N LEU A 17 -7.57 -12.81 -28.75
CA LEU A 17 -8.10 -13.57 -27.62
C LEU A 17 -9.03 -12.83 -26.64
N HIS A 18 -10.28 -12.62 -27.08
CA HIS A 18 -11.43 -12.74 -26.18
C HIS A 18 -11.50 -14.19 -25.65
N ARG A 19 -10.80 -14.49 -24.54
CA ARG A 19 -11.11 -15.68 -23.74
C ARG A 19 -12.27 -15.33 -22.82
N SER A 20 -13.47 -15.75 -23.21
CA SER A 20 -14.60 -15.86 -22.27
C SER A 20 -14.23 -16.90 -21.22
N LEU A 21 -13.82 -16.44 -20.04
CA LEU A 21 -13.66 -17.28 -18.85
C LEU A 21 -15.05 -17.61 -18.31
N THR A 22 -15.64 -18.70 -18.81
CA THR A 22 -16.75 -19.37 -18.14
C THR A 22 -16.20 -20.06 -16.90
N LEU A 23 -16.21 -19.35 -15.77
CA LEU A 23 -15.99 -19.92 -14.45
C LEU A 23 -17.12 -20.92 -14.17
N LYS A 24 -16.86 -22.22 -14.37
CA LYS A 24 -17.73 -23.27 -13.84
C LYS A 24 -17.64 -23.23 -12.32
N PRO A 25 -18.74 -23.03 -11.58
CA PRO A 25 -18.71 -23.09 -10.13
C PRO A 25 -18.41 -24.54 -9.73
N ARG A 26 -17.19 -24.81 -9.25
CA ARG A 26 -16.93 -26.02 -8.49
C ARG A 26 -17.64 -25.83 -7.15
N SER A 27 -18.70 -26.58 -6.92
CA SER A 27 -19.34 -26.71 -5.61
C SER A 27 -18.40 -27.46 -4.66
N LEU A 28 -17.41 -26.74 -4.13
CA LEU A 28 -16.75 -27.12 -2.90
C LEU A 28 -17.41 -26.30 -1.81
N SER A 29 -18.33 -26.94 -1.08
CA SER A 29 -18.90 -26.39 0.14
C SER A 29 -17.81 -26.34 1.22
N ILE A 30 -16.94 -25.34 1.14
CA ILE A 30 -16.11 -24.96 2.27
C ILE A 30 -17.01 -24.07 3.12
N ALA A 31 -17.52 -24.61 4.22
CA ALA A 31 -18.18 -23.81 5.23
C ALA A 31 -17.24 -22.65 5.61
N PRO A 32 -17.72 -21.41 5.73
CA PRO A 32 -16.89 -20.33 6.25
C PRO A 32 -16.52 -20.70 7.68
N VAL A 33 -15.32 -21.22 7.88
CA VAL A 33 -14.73 -21.33 9.20
C VAL A 33 -14.40 -19.90 9.58
N ALA A 34 -15.33 -19.24 10.25
CA ALA A 34 -15.00 -18.04 10.99
C ALA A 34 -13.82 -18.40 11.91
N CYS A 35 -12.79 -17.57 11.95
CA CYS A 35 -11.61 -17.72 12.81
C CYS A 35 -11.94 -17.56 14.31
N LEU A 36 -13.06 -18.13 14.76
CA LEU A 36 -13.57 -18.06 16.13
C LEU A 36 -12.73 -18.92 17.09
N ASN A 37 -11.98 -19.89 16.57
CA ASN A 37 -11.15 -20.80 17.38
C ASN A 37 -9.68 -20.70 16.99
N VAL A 38 -9.08 -19.52 17.16
CA VAL A 38 -7.62 -19.48 17.39
C VAL A 38 -7.43 -19.90 18.85
N ASP A 39 -6.82 -21.06 19.09
CA ASP A 39 -6.43 -21.47 20.45
C ASP A 39 -5.32 -20.51 20.92
N LEU A 40 -5.74 -19.38 21.52
CA LEU A 40 -4.90 -18.26 21.96
C LEU A 40 -4.23 -18.58 23.31
N ARG A 41 -3.72 -19.80 23.49
CA ARG A 41 -2.86 -20.08 24.65
C ARG A 41 -1.69 -19.11 24.59
N ALA A 42 -1.51 -18.38 25.69
CA ALA A 42 -0.34 -17.55 25.90
C ALA A 42 0.89 -18.39 25.53
N PRO A 43 1.86 -17.84 24.77
CA PRO A 43 3.14 -18.51 24.61
C PRO A 43 3.67 -18.84 26.01
N ASP A 44 4.36 -19.97 26.13
CA ASP A 44 5.07 -20.29 27.36
C ASP A 44 6.08 -19.16 27.62
N SER A 45 5.76 -18.30 28.58
CA SER A 45 6.54 -17.10 28.90
C SER A 45 7.94 -17.43 29.41
N SER A 46 8.20 -18.70 29.76
CA SER A 46 9.51 -19.17 30.17
C SER A 46 10.56 -19.16 29.04
N GLN A 47 10.15 -19.01 27.77
CA GLN A 47 11.06 -19.07 26.62
C GLN A 47 11.38 -17.71 25.97
N ASN A 48 10.79 -16.59 26.41
CA ASN A 48 11.15 -15.29 25.86
C ASN A 48 12.21 -14.61 26.74
N PRO A 49 13.47 -14.48 26.25
CA PRO A 49 14.54 -13.90 27.05
C PRO A 49 14.25 -12.44 27.45
N LEU A 50 13.41 -11.71 26.72
CA LEU A 50 13.15 -10.29 27.02
C LEU A 50 12.09 -10.04 28.09
N LEU A 51 11.32 -11.06 28.49
CA LEU A 51 10.31 -10.91 29.55
C LEU A 51 11.01 -10.82 30.90
N HIS A 52 10.66 -9.80 31.69
CA HIS A 52 11.19 -9.52 33.03
C HIS A 52 12.66 -9.04 33.12
N GLU A 53 13.40 -8.94 32.00
CA GLU A 53 14.79 -8.45 32.00
C GLU A 53 14.91 -6.92 32.06
N LYS A 54 13.92 -6.19 31.50
CA LYS A 54 13.94 -4.72 31.41
C LYS A 54 12.69 -4.11 32.02
N ARG A 55 12.83 -2.88 32.51
CA ARG A 55 11.68 -2.04 32.91
C ARG A 55 11.36 -1.06 31.80
N SER A 56 10.08 -0.84 31.57
CA SER A 56 9.56 0.12 30.59
C SER A 56 10.17 1.52 30.79
N SER A 57 10.38 1.95 32.04
CA SER A 57 10.99 3.26 32.34
C SER A 57 12.38 3.41 31.75
N ASP A 58 13.17 2.35 31.81
CA ASP A 58 14.58 2.36 31.42
C ASP A 58 14.65 2.38 29.88
N VAL A 59 13.83 1.57 29.20
CA VAL A 59 13.74 1.57 27.73
C VAL A 59 13.21 2.90 27.17
N ILE A 60 12.24 3.53 27.84
CA ILE A 60 11.71 4.84 27.42
C ILE A 60 12.74 5.95 27.64
N ALA A 61 13.61 5.84 28.65
CA ALA A 61 14.71 6.78 28.84
C ALA A 61 15.76 6.62 27.73
N ASP A 62 16.15 5.37 27.42
CA ASP A 62 17.08 5.06 26.33
C ASP A 62 16.55 5.55 24.97
N ASP A 63 15.26 5.35 24.66
CA ASP A 63 14.65 5.85 23.42
C ASP A 63 14.81 7.37 23.26
N LYS A 64 14.67 8.13 24.34
CA LYS A 64 14.84 9.59 24.32
C LYS A 64 16.28 10.02 24.10
N GLU A 65 17.25 9.21 24.54
CA GLU A 65 18.67 9.50 24.38
C GLU A 65 19.18 9.12 22.98
N PHE A 66 18.73 7.97 22.46
CA PHE A 66 19.35 7.34 21.30
C PHE A 66 18.50 7.38 20.01
N ILE A 67 17.20 7.72 20.08
CA ILE A 67 16.31 7.72 18.91
C ILE A 67 15.77 9.13 18.66
N VAL A 68 15.83 9.58 17.40
CA VAL A 68 15.26 10.87 16.99
C VAL A 68 13.75 10.90 17.31
N GLY A 69 13.32 11.93 18.04
CA GLY A 69 11.95 12.11 18.53
C GLY A 69 10.93 12.47 17.44
N THR A 70 10.70 11.59 16.46
CA THR A 70 9.75 11.81 15.36
C THR A 70 8.35 11.24 15.61
N TYR A 71 8.12 10.63 16.78
CA TYR A 71 6.86 9.96 17.12
C TYR A 71 6.42 10.30 18.54
N ALA A 72 5.11 10.55 18.70
CA ALA A 72 4.46 10.55 20.01
C ALA A 72 4.08 9.11 20.37
N ARG A 73 4.94 8.42 21.13
CA ARG A 73 4.74 7.01 21.51
C ARG A 73 3.88 6.90 22.77
N SER A 74 3.01 5.89 22.82
CA SER A 74 2.38 5.47 24.07
C SER A 74 3.43 4.86 25.00
N PRO A 75 3.32 5.04 26.33
CA PRO A 75 4.32 4.54 27.30
C PRO A 75 4.13 3.04 27.57
N VAL A 76 4.19 2.22 26.52
CA VAL A 76 4.09 0.76 26.56
C VAL A 76 5.29 0.17 25.84
N VAL A 77 6.04 -0.72 26.51
CA VAL A 77 7.24 -1.35 25.95
C VAL A 77 6.97 -2.81 25.67
N LEU A 78 6.59 -3.11 24.43
CA LEU A 78 6.26 -4.46 23.98
C LEU A 78 7.51 -5.34 23.85
N ALA A 79 7.44 -6.56 24.37
CA ALA A 79 8.53 -7.55 24.38
C ALA A 79 8.27 -8.76 23.46
N SER A 80 7.01 -9.15 23.27
CA SER A 80 6.65 -10.23 22.34
C SER A 80 5.20 -10.14 21.87
N GLY A 81 4.87 -10.94 20.85
CA GLY A 81 3.50 -11.15 20.40
C GLY A 81 3.27 -12.56 19.87
N LYS A 82 2.02 -13.00 19.93
CA LYS A 82 1.54 -14.27 19.36
C LYS A 82 0.10 -14.10 18.88
N GLY A 83 -0.14 -14.33 17.59
CA GLY A 83 -1.44 -14.06 16.97
C GLY A 83 -1.83 -12.59 17.15
N CYS A 84 -2.98 -12.33 17.76
CA CYS A 84 -3.46 -10.98 18.08
C CYS A 84 -3.07 -10.49 19.48
N LYS A 85 -2.22 -11.22 20.21
CA LYS A 85 -1.81 -10.84 21.56
C LYS A 85 -0.40 -10.28 21.58
N LEU A 86 -0.19 -9.31 22.45
CA LEU A 86 1.08 -8.65 22.73
C LEU A 86 1.38 -8.76 24.23
N TYR A 87 2.65 -8.81 24.57
CA TYR A 87 3.13 -8.89 25.95
C TYR A 87 4.21 -7.82 26.15
N ASP A 88 4.09 -6.99 27.17
CA ASP A 88 5.14 -6.03 27.51
C ASP A 88 6.26 -6.64 28.34
N VAL A 89 7.32 -5.87 28.58
CA VAL A 89 8.50 -6.30 29.34
C VAL A 89 8.18 -6.63 30.81
N GLU A 90 7.09 -6.10 31.35
CA GLU A 90 6.56 -6.43 32.68
C GLU A 90 5.63 -7.67 32.68
N GLY A 91 5.33 -8.25 31.52
CA GLY A 91 4.49 -9.43 31.37
C GLY A 91 2.98 -9.15 31.25
N ARG A 92 2.56 -7.89 31.12
CA ARG A 92 1.14 -7.54 30.88
C ARG A 92 0.74 -7.94 29.46
N GLU A 93 -0.40 -8.61 29.34
CA GLU A 93 -1.01 -9.01 28.07
C GLU A 93 -1.90 -7.90 27.51
N TYR A 94 -1.83 -7.69 26.20
CA TYR A 94 -2.63 -6.75 25.43
C TYR A 94 -3.27 -7.44 24.23
N LEU A 95 -4.52 -7.09 23.91
CA LEU A 95 -5.13 -7.43 22.63
C LEU A 95 -4.72 -6.38 21.58
N ASP A 96 -4.05 -6.81 20.52
CA ASP A 96 -3.60 -5.95 19.42
C ASP A 96 -4.74 -5.68 18.43
N LEU A 97 -5.38 -4.53 18.59
CA LEU A 97 -6.36 -4.00 17.65
C LEU A 97 -5.75 -2.99 16.65
N THR A 98 -4.43 -2.78 16.73
CA THR A 98 -3.70 -1.87 15.83
C THR A 98 -3.08 -2.61 14.65
N SER A 99 -2.68 -3.86 14.86
CA SER A 99 -1.97 -4.71 13.88
C SER A 99 -0.75 -3.99 13.28
N GLY A 100 -0.04 -3.18 14.08
CA GLY A 100 1.08 -2.37 13.58
C GLY A 100 0.66 -1.38 12.48
N ILE A 101 -0.51 -0.77 12.59
CA ILE A 101 -1.14 0.04 11.54
C ILE A 101 -1.42 -0.84 10.31
N ALA A 102 -2.20 -1.90 10.52
CA ALA A 102 -2.64 -2.87 9.51
C ALA A 102 -1.52 -3.61 8.75
N VAL A 103 -0.32 -3.71 9.32
CA VAL A 103 0.82 -4.46 8.77
C VAL A 103 0.74 -5.94 9.10
N ASN A 104 0.43 -6.27 10.36
CA ASN A 104 0.48 -7.65 10.88
C ASN A 104 -0.80 -8.41 10.55
N ALA A 105 -1.13 -8.54 9.26
CA ALA A 105 -2.38 -9.13 8.78
C ALA A 105 -2.55 -10.61 9.15
N LEU A 106 -1.44 -11.34 9.36
CA LEU A 106 -1.44 -12.74 9.83
C LEU A 106 -1.27 -12.85 11.36
N GLY A 107 -1.18 -11.73 12.07
CA GLY A 107 -0.80 -11.68 13.48
C GLY A 107 0.70 -11.84 13.71
N HIS A 108 1.10 -11.76 14.98
CA HIS A 108 2.49 -11.89 15.42
C HIS A 108 2.92 -13.37 15.48
N GLY A 109 4.10 -13.68 14.93
CA GLY A 109 4.67 -15.02 15.02
C GLY A 109 3.90 -16.11 14.26
N ASP A 110 3.26 -15.75 13.14
CA ASP A 110 2.62 -16.74 12.25
C ASP A 110 3.62 -17.84 11.86
N PRO A 111 3.32 -19.12 12.12
CA PRO A 111 4.30 -20.19 11.98
C PRO A 111 4.69 -20.41 10.51
N ASP A 112 3.82 -20.12 9.55
CA ASP A 112 4.10 -20.30 8.12
C ASP A 112 5.04 -19.21 7.62
N TRP A 113 4.79 -17.97 8.03
CA TRP A 113 5.66 -16.82 7.76
C TRP A 113 7.06 -17.01 8.37
N VAL A 114 7.16 -17.38 9.65
CA VAL A 114 8.44 -17.62 10.32
C VAL A 114 9.24 -18.69 9.59
N ARG A 115 8.62 -19.83 9.26
CA ARG A 115 9.30 -20.91 8.52
C ARG A 115 9.78 -20.45 7.14
N ALA A 116 8.99 -19.66 6.42
CA ALA A 116 9.36 -19.15 5.10
C ALA A 116 10.57 -18.20 5.14
N VAL A 117 10.57 -17.26 6.09
CA VAL A 117 11.66 -16.29 6.26
C VAL A 117 12.96 -16.98 6.69
N THR A 118 12.91 -17.83 7.72
CA THR A 118 14.11 -18.54 8.22
C THR A 118 14.72 -19.41 7.13
N LYS A 119 13.91 -20.24 6.47
CA LYS A 119 14.39 -21.11 5.39
C LYS A 119 15.03 -20.33 4.24
N GLN A 120 14.45 -19.21 3.83
CA GLN A 120 15.02 -18.42 2.74
C GLN A 120 16.32 -17.72 3.18
N SER A 121 16.41 -17.27 4.44
CA SER A 121 17.60 -16.61 4.98
C SER A 121 18.83 -17.53 5.04
N GLU A 122 18.63 -18.82 5.29
CA GLU A 122 19.67 -19.86 5.25
C GLU A 122 20.16 -20.17 3.82
N VAL A 123 19.37 -19.81 2.80
CA VAL A 123 19.68 -20.09 1.39
C VAL A 123 20.27 -18.88 0.69
N LEU A 124 19.55 -17.75 0.70
CA LEU A 124 19.96 -16.53 0.01
C LEU A 124 19.17 -15.32 0.53
N ALA A 125 19.87 -14.29 1.01
CA ALA A 125 19.26 -13.06 1.54
C ALA A 125 19.13 -11.95 0.48
N HIS A 126 20.25 -11.42 -0.04
CA HIS A 126 20.24 -10.28 -0.95
C HIS A 126 21.35 -10.39 -2.00
N VAL A 127 21.00 -10.15 -3.27
CA VAL A 127 21.94 -10.21 -4.41
C VAL A 127 21.78 -9.05 -5.37
N SER A 128 21.14 -7.94 -4.95
CA SER A 128 20.74 -6.82 -5.82
C SER A 128 19.81 -7.22 -6.98
N ASN A 129 19.46 -6.26 -7.85
CA ASN A 129 18.71 -6.51 -9.08
C ASN A 129 19.61 -6.85 -10.29
N ILE A 130 20.92 -7.01 -10.09
CA ILE A 130 21.86 -7.42 -11.15
C ILE A 130 21.65 -8.90 -11.51
N TYR A 131 21.23 -9.72 -10.55
CA TYR A 131 21.00 -11.16 -10.72
C TYR A 131 19.51 -11.51 -10.60
N TYR A 132 19.11 -12.62 -11.23
CA TYR A 132 17.76 -13.16 -11.11
C TYR A 132 17.62 -14.04 -9.87
N THR A 133 16.44 -14.05 -9.26
CA THR A 133 16.11 -14.97 -8.16
C THR A 133 14.79 -15.68 -8.41
N VAL A 134 14.74 -16.98 -8.07
CA VAL A 134 13.53 -17.79 -8.22
C VAL A 134 12.35 -17.24 -7.40
N PRO A 135 12.51 -16.85 -6.11
CA PRO A 135 11.39 -16.36 -5.30
C PRO A 135 10.75 -15.08 -5.86
N GLN A 136 11.54 -14.15 -6.41
CA GLN A 136 11.04 -12.89 -6.97
C GLN A 136 10.11 -13.14 -8.16
N VAL A 137 10.50 -14.03 -9.08
CA VAL A 137 9.70 -14.36 -10.27
C VAL A 137 8.43 -15.14 -9.89
N GLU A 138 8.53 -16.08 -8.95
CA GLU A 138 7.37 -16.85 -8.49
C GLU A 138 6.34 -15.98 -7.77
N LEU A 139 6.78 -15.03 -6.94
CA LEU A 139 5.88 -14.05 -6.34
C LEU A 139 5.24 -13.14 -7.40
N ALA A 140 6.00 -12.67 -8.37
CA ALA A 140 5.47 -11.83 -9.45
C ALA A 140 4.37 -12.55 -10.25
N LYS A 141 4.57 -13.83 -10.59
CA LYS A 141 3.54 -14.65 -11.27
C LYS A 141 2.24 -14.72 -10.48
N ARG A 142 2.33 -14.94 -9.16
CA ARG A 142 1.14 -15.04 -8.29
C ARG A 142 0.38 -13.72 -8.23
N LEU A 143 1.09 -12.60 -8.07
CA LEU A 143 0.50 -11.26 -8.01
C LEU A 143 -0.17 -10.86 -9.33
N VAL A 144 0.47 -11.14 -10.47
CA VAL A 144 -0.10 -10.90 -11.80
C VAL A 144 -1.36 -11.76 -12.00
N ALA A 145 -1.30 -13.05 -11.67
CA ALA A 145 -2.44 -13.95 -11.82
C ALA A 145 -3.65 -13.59 -10.93
N SER A 146 -3.43 -12.86 -9.83
CA SER A 146 -4.47 -12.47 -8.87
C SER A 146 -4.88 -11.00 -8.96
N SER A 147 -4.47 -10.25 -9.99
CA SER A 147 -4.76 -8.82 -10.12
C SER A 147 -5.00 -8.39 -11.57
N PHE A 148 -5.21 -7.10 -11.79
CA PHE A 148 -5.34 -6.50 -13.12
C PHE A 148 -3.97 -6.24 -13.79
N ALA A 149 -2.87 -6.39 -13.06
CA ALA A 149 -1.56 -5.92 -13.49
C ALA A 149 -0.86 -6.92 -14.42
N ASP A 150 -0.18 -6.42 -15.46
CA ASP A 150 0.66 -7.25 -16.34
C ASP A 150 2.06 -7.52 -15.78
N ARG A 151 2.56 -6.62 -14.92
CA ARG A 151 3.91 -6.64 -14.34
C ARG A 151 3.92 -6.05 -12.93
N VAL A 152 4.95 -6.42 -12.15
CA VAL A 152 5.14 -5.97 -10.76
C VAL A 152 6.51 -5.30 -10.61
N PHE A 153 6.55 -4.23 -9.83
CA PHE A 153 7.76 -3.61 -9.33
C PHE A 153 7.84 -3.83 -7.81
N PHE A 154 8.94 -4.40 -7.33
CA PHE A 154 9.15 -4.64 -5.89
C PHE A 154 9.95 -3.50 -5.26
N CYS A 155 9.52 -3.10 -4.07
CA CYS A 155 10.19 -2.12 -3.20
C CYS A 155 9.93 -2.49 -1.73
N ASN A 156 10.45 -1.69 -0.80
CA ASN A 156 10.53 -2.06 0.62
C ASN A 156 9.47 -1.34 1.46
N SER A 157 8.82 -0.30 0.93
CA SER A 157 7.80 0.45 1.65
C SER A 157 6.71 1.01 0.73
N GLY A 158 5.55 1.33 1.30
CA GLY A 158 4.49 2.01 0.55
C GLY A 158 4.91 3.39 0.02
N THR A 159 5.81 4.07 0.73
CA THR A 159 6.39 5.34 0.27
C THR A 159 7.22 5.15 -1.00
N GLU A 160 8.08 4.14 -1.07
CA GLU A 160 8.85 3.82 -2.29
C GLU A 160 7.96 3.38 -3.46
N ALA A 161 6.87 2.66 -3.17
CA ALA A 161 5.87 2.30 -4.18
C ALA A 161 5.23 3.55 -4.80
N ASN A 162 4.88 4.54 -3.97
CA ASN A 162 4.32 5.81 -4.45
C ASN A 162 5.37 6.64 -5.22
N GLU A 163 6.63 6.69 -4.78
CA GLU A 163 7.71 7.31 -5.56
C GLU A 163 7.90 6.65 -6.93
N ALA A 164 7.81 5.32 -6.99
CA ALA A 164 7.84 4.59 -8.26
C ALA A 164 6.64 4.96 -9.14
N ALA A 165 5.42 5.05 -8.59
CA ALA A 165 4.22 5.47 -9.31
C ALA A 165 4.32 6.90 -9.86
N ILE A 166 4.89 7.84 -9.09
CA ILE A 166 5.19 9.22 -9.55
C ILE A 166 6.12 9.18 -10.77
N LYS A 167 7.18 8.39 -10.70
CA LYS A 167 8.18 8.29 -11.76
C LYS A 167 7.61 7.59 -13.00
N PHE A 168 6.88 6.51 -12.83
CA PHE A 168 6.31 5.73 -13.92
C PHE A 168 5.24 6.51 -14.67
N SER A 169 4.36 7.22 -13.99
CA SER A 169 3.34 8.06 -14.64
C SER A 169 3.97 9.17 -15.47
N ARG A 170 4.93 9.95 -14.94
CA ARG A 170 5.66 10.96 -15.71
C ARG A 170 6.42 10.37 -16.89
N LYS A 171 7.10 9.23 -16.71
CA LYS A 171 7.82 8.55 -17.79
C LYS A 171 6.86 8.08 -18.89
N PHE A 172 5.71 7.54 -18.49
CA PHE A 172 4.68 7.06 -19.40
C PHE A 172 4.11 8.20 -20.26
N GLN A 173 3.79 9.35 -19.65
CA GLN A 173 3.32 10.53 -20.38
C GLN A 173 4.34 11.03 -21.41
N ARG A 174 5.63 11.04 -21.06
CA ARG A 174 6.70 11.37 -22.02
C ARG A 174 6.83 10.36 -23.15
N PHE A 175 6.60 9.09 -22.87
CA PHE A 175 6.66 8.02 -23.86
C PHE A 175 5.48 8.08 -24.84
N LEU A 176 4.26 8.34 -24.35
CA LEU A 176 3.07 8.47 -25.19
C LEU A 176 3.05 9.76 -26.01
N HIS A 177 3.73 10.81 -25.55
CA HIS A 177 3.71 12.12 -26.17
C HIS A 177 5.14 12.61 -26.50
N PRO A 178 5.86 11.93 -27.40
CA PRO A 178 7.27 12.23 -27.69
C PRO A 178 7.50 13.63 -28.29
N ASP A 179 6.48 14.15 -28.99
CA ASP A 179 6.56 15.45 -29.68
C ASP A 179 6.04 16.62 -28.84
N LEU A 180 5.40 16.35 -27.69
CA LEU A 180 4.97 17.42 -26.79
C LEU A 180 6.16 17.99 -26.04
N LYS A 181 6.37 19.30 -26.20
CA LYS A 181 7.38 20.05 -25.44
C LYS A 181 7.13 19.93 -23.92
N ASP A 182 5.87 20.05 -23.54
CA ASP A 182 5.41 20.05 -22.14
C ASP A 182 4.36 18.94 -21.94
N PRO A 183 4.78 17.66 -21.78
CA PRO A 183 3.85 16.56 -21.56
C PRO A 183 3.21 16.65 -20.17
N PRO A 184 2.10 15.93 -19.92
CA PRO A 184 1.46 15.90 -18.62
C PRO A 184 2.43 15.47 -17.50
N VAL A 185 2.55 16.28 -16.44
CA VAL A 185 3.48 16.06 -15.32
C VAL A 185 2.88 16.37 -13.94
N GLU A 186 1.66 16.91 -13.91
CA GLU A 186 0.95 17.30 -12.70
C GLU A 186 0.22 16.10 -12.07
N PHE A 187 -0.14 16.21 -10.80
CA PHE A 187 -0.78 15.17 -10.04
C PHE A 187 -2.00 15.69 -9.30
N ILE A 188 -3.02 14.84 -9.20
CA ILE A 188 -4.15 15.06 -8.31
C ILE A 188 -3.99 14.17 -7.09
N ALA A 189 -4.16 14.75 -5.91
CA ALA A 189 -4.32 14.04 -4.64
C ALA A 189 -5.56 14.60 -3.91
N PHE A 190 -5.95 14.01 -2.78
CA PHE A 190 -7.19 14.38 -2.10
C PHE A 190 -6.96 14.88 -0.68
N THR A 191 -7.89 15.68 -0.15
CA THR A 191 -7.88 16.07 1.27
C THR A 191 -7.86 14.84 2.16
N ASN A 192 -7.22 14.95 3.33
CA ASN A 192 -6.99 13.89 4.32
C ASN A 192 -6.10 12.70 3.91
N CYS A 193 -5.50 12.69 2.70
CA CYS A 193 -4.71 11.56 2.23
C CYS A 193 -3.33 11.44 2.92
N PHE A 194 -2.77 10.23 2.87
CA PHE A 194 -1.40 9.94 3.29
C PHE A 194 -0.70 9.01 2.30
N HIS A 195 0.34 9.52 1.64
CA HIS A 195 1.06 8.77 0.59
C HIS A 195 2.54 8.50 0.91
N GLY A 196 3.06 9.05 2.01
CA GLY A 196 4.40 8.75 2.49
C GLY A 196 5.13 9.98 3.00
N ARG A 197 6.43 9.83 3.27
CA ARG A 197 7.25 10.87 3.89
C ARG A 197 8.54 11.23 3.14
N THR A 198 8.83 10.60 2.00
CA THR A 198 9.90 11.06 1.07
C THR A 198 9.41 12.28 0.30
N MET A 199 10.31 13.12 -0.23
CA MET A 199 9.92 14.43 -0.81
C MET A 199 8.83 14.38 -1.90
N GLY A 200 8.78 13.35 -2.74
CA GLY A 200 7.72 13.19 -3.75
C GLY A 200 6.41 12.70 -3.14
N ALA A 201 6.46 11.62 -2.36
CA ALA A 201 5.30 11.08 -1.66
C ALA A 201 4.70 12.04 -0.61
N LEU A 202 5.55 12.86 0.01
CA LEU A 202 5.17 13.91 0.95
C LEU A 202 4.45 15.05 0.23
N ALA A 203 4.85 15.40 -0.99
CA ALA A 203 4.13 16.37 -1.81
C ALA A 203 2.70 15.91 -2.13
N LEU A 204 2.47 14.60 -2.20
CA LEU A 204 1.15 14.01 -2.34
C LEU A 204 0.40 13.86 -1.01
N THR A 205 1.02 14.08 0.15
CA THR A 205 0.35 13.96 1.45
C THR A 205 -0.31 15.28 1.84
N SER A 206 -1.63 15.29 2.05
CA SER A 206 -2.39 16.53 2.20
C SER A 206 -2.20 17.23 3.55
N LYS A 207 -1.82 16.48 4.59
CA LYS A 207 -1.70 17.01 5.96
C LYS A 207 -0.56 18.03 6.03
N GLU A 208 -0.91 19.30 6.14
CA GLU A 208 0.01 20.44 6.11
C GLU A 208 1.15 20.30 7.12
N GLN A 209 0.85 19.90 8.36
CA GLN A 209 1.85 19.72 9.43
C GLN A 209 3.00 18.75 9.06
N TYR A 210 2.77 17.83 8.12
CA TYR A 210 3.83 16.94 7.65
C TYR A 210 4.63 17.57 6.52
N ARG A 211 4.05 18.48 5.74
CA ARG A 211 4.59 19.01 4.49
C ARG A 211 5.28 20.36 4.67
N SER A 212 4.64 21.31 5.37
CA SER A 212 5.11 22.70 5.49
C SER A 212 6.52 22.86 6.08
N PRO A 213 7.01 22.03 7.03
CA PRO A 213 8.37 22.15 7.52
C PRO A 213 9.47 21.81 6.50
N PHE A 214 9.12 21.17 5.38
CA PHE A 214 10.04 20.70 4.34
C PHE A 214 9.84 21.40 3.00
N GLU A 215 9.06 22.48 2.95
CA GLU A 215 8.82 23.20 1.71
C GLU A 215 10.09 23.92 1.20
N PRO A 216 10.29 24.01 -0.14
CA PRO A 216 9.41 23.48 -1.19
C PRO A 216 9.55 21.97 -1.40
N VAL A 217 8.41 21.27 -1.44
CA VAL A 217 8.33 19.86 -1.86
C VAL A 217 8.15 19.73 -3.37
N MET A 218 8.05 18.50 -3.91
CA MET A 218 7.85 18.29 -5.34
C MET A 218 6.64 19.12 -5.87
N PRO A 219 6.83 19.98 -6.89
CA PRO A 219 5.76 20.82 -7.41
C PRO A 219 4.78 20.05 -8.29
N GLY A 220 3.64 20.69 -8.58
CA GLY A 220 2.63 20.19 -9.52
C GLY A 220 1.64 19.22 -8.89
N VAL A 221 1.34 19.36 -7.60
CA VAL A 221 0.29 18.58 -6.92
C VAL A 221 -0.90 19.50 -6.61
N THR A 222 -2.10 19.11 -7.02
CA THR A 222 -3.35 19.76 -6.65
C THR A 222 -4.15 18.86 -5.72
N PHE A 223 -4.55 19.38 -4.56
CA PHE A 223 -5.42 18.68 -3.63
C PHE A 223 -6.89 19.03 -3.90
N LEU A 224 -7.71 18.01 -4.16
CA LEU A 224 -9.15 18.12 -4.29
C LEU A 224 -9.86 17.55 -3.05
N GLU A 225 -11.11 17.94 -2.82
CA GLU A 225 -11.88 17.35 -1.72
C GLU A 225 -12.11 15.86 -1.95
N TYR A 226 -11.85 15.04 -0.93
CA TYR A 226 -12.02 13.58 -1.04
C TYR A 226 -13.48 13.22 -1.39
N GLY A 227 -13.64 12.38 -2.41
CA GLY A 227 -14.96 12.02 -2.94
C GLY A 227 -15.53 12.98 -4.00
N ASN A 228 -14.90 14.13 -4.25
CA ASN A 228 -15.28 15.02 -5.35
C ASN A 228 -14.71 14.53 -6.70
N ALA A 229 -15.35 13.51 -7.27
CA ALA A 229 -14.94 12.96 -8.55
C ALA A 229 -15.11 13.95 -9.72
N GLN A 230 -16.11 14.83 -9.65
CA GLN A 230 -16.38 15.79 -10.71
C GLN A 230 -15.21 16.77 -10.89
N ALA A 231 -14.71 17.34 -9.79
CA ALA A 231 -13.53 18.22 -9.84
C ALA A 231 -12.27 17.49 -10.35
N ALA A 232 -12.13 16.19 -10.04
CA ALA A 232 -11.02 15.40 -10.55
C ALA A 232 -11.13 15.21 -12.07
N VAL A 233 -12.33 14.91 -12.59
CA VAL A 233 -12.58 14.76 -14.03
C VAL A 233 -12.29 16.06 -14.78
N GLU A 234 -12.75 17.20 -14.27
CA GLU A 234 -12.49 18.52 -14.88
C GLU A 234 -10.98 18.82 -14.95
N LEU A 235 -10.23 18.50 -13.90
CA LEU A 235 -8.79 18.73 -13.87
C LEU A 235 -8.02 17.74 -14.77
N ILE A 236 -8.46 16.49 -14.88
CA ILE A 236 -7.91 15.52 -15.85
C ILE A 236 -8.07 16.06 -17.28
N GLN A 237 -9.23 16.62 -17.61
CA GLN A 237 -9.53 17.17 -18.94
C GLN A 237 -8.66 18.38 -19.33
N SER A 238 -7.95 19.01 -18.38
CA SER A 238 -6.98 20.06 -18.69
C SER A 238 -5.79 19.58 -19.54
N GLY A 239 -5.55 18.26 -19.58
CA GLY A 239 -4.45 17.67 -20.34
C GLY A 239 -3.07 17.85 -19.71
N LYS A 240 -2.98 18.29 -18.44
CA LYS A 240 -1.69 18.47 -17.73
C LYS A 240 -1.40 17.40 -16.68
N VAL A 241 -2.42 16.62 -16.32
CA VAL A 241 -2.38 15.62 -15.25
C VAL A 241 -1.74 14.33 -15.73
N ALA A 242 -0.65 13.92 -15.10
CA ALA A 242 0.03 12.65 -15.34
C ALA A 242 -0.64 11.47 -14.62
N ALA A 243 -1.13 11.68 -13.40
CA ALA A 243 -1.79 10.66 -12.60
C ALA A 243 -2.68 11.25 -11.49
N VAL A 244 -3.65 10.45 -11.06
CA VAL A 244 -4.47 10.68 -9.87
C VAL A 244 -4.08 9.69 -8.78
N PHE A 245 -3.69 10.20 -7.62
CA PHE A 245 -3.40 9.42 -6.42
C PHE A 245 -4.61 9.43 -5.49
N VAL A 246 -5.25 8.27 -5.33
CA VAL A 246 -6.47 8.13 -4.55
C VAL A 246 -6.45 6.85 -3.72
N GLU A 247 -6.78 6.98 -2.44
CA GLU A 247 -7.03 5.85 -1.56
C GLU A 247 -8.50 5.40 -1.75
N PRO A 248 -8.79 4.10 -2.03
CA PRO A 248 -10.17 3.63 -2.12
C PRO A 248 -10.97 3.83 -0.82
N ILE A 249 -10.26 3.68 0.30
CA ILE A 249 -10.69 3.99 1.66
C ILE A 249 -9.52 4.72 2.31
N GLN A 250 -9.74 5.94 2.82
CA GLN A 250 -8.71 6.65 3.56
C GLN A 250 -8.56 6.05 4.96
N GLY A 251 -7.36 5.56 5.26
CA GLY A 251 -7.02 4.93 6.55
C GLY A 251 -6.57 5.90 7.63
N GLY A 252 -6.67 7.22 7.39
CA GLY A 252 -6.26 8.28 8.31
C GLY A 252 -7.13 8.35 9.58
N TRP A 253 -7.33 9.57 10.10
CA TRP A 253 -8.07 9.76 11.36
C TRP A 253 -9.56 9.41 11.27
N TYR A 254 -10.10 9.26 10.06
CA TYR A 254 -11.48 8.85 9.80
C TYR A 254 -11.52 7.90 8.61
N ILE A 255 -12.21 6.78 8.76
CA ILE A 255 -12.42 5.81 7.69
C ILE A 255 -13.52 6.34 6.77
N GLN A 256 -13.13 6.79 5.57
CA GLN A 256 -14.07 7.28 4.57
C GLN A 256 -13.90 6.55 3.24
N ARG A 257 -15.00 6.08 2.66
CA ARG A 257 -15.02 5.41 1.35
C ARG A 257 -15.19 6.40 0.22
N ASN A 258 -14.39 6.30 -0.83
CA ASN A 258 -14.58 7.10 -2.04
C ASN A 258 -15.72 6.51 -2.89
N LYS A 259 -16.85 7.23 -2.97
CA LYS A 259 -18.02 6.81 -3.78
C LYS A 259 -17.85 7.09 -5.27
N GLY A 260 -16.91 7.95 -5.65
CA GLY A 260 -16.69 8.41 -7.03
C GLY A 260 -15.49 7.79 -7.73
N ILE A 261 -14.80 6.81 -7.11
CA ILE A 261 -13.55 6.24 -7.63
C ILE A 261 -13.70 5.63 -9.04
N PHE A 262 -14.86 5.06 -9.36
CA PHE A 262 -15.12 4.51 -10.69
C PHE A 262 -15.26 5.60 -11.77
N ALA A 263 -15.82 6.76 -11.42
CA ALA A 263 -15.92 7.88 -12.35
C ALA A 263 -14.54 8.48 -12.66
N ILE A 264 -13.67 8.55 -11.65
CA ILE A 264 -12.25 8.94 -11.84
C ILE A 264 -11.56 7.93 -12.77
N PHE A 265 -11.68 6.64 -12.48
CA PHE A 265 -11.03 5.60 -13.29
C PHE A 265 -11.43 5.63 -14.76
N ALA A 266 -12.72 5.86 -15.06
CA ALA A 266 -13.23 5.93 -16.42
C ALA A 266 -12.66 7.09 -17.27
N HIS A 267 -12.13 8.14 -16.63
CA HIS A 267 -11.55 9.29 -17.33
C HIS A 267 -10.01 9.28 -17.36
N CYS A 268 -9.38 8.33 -16.66
CA CYS A 268 -7.94 8.12 -16.70
C CYS A 268 -7.50 7.15 -17.81
N MET A 269 -8.42 6.32 -18.33
CA MET A 269 -8.19 5.31 -19.38
C MET A 269 -8.50 5.88 -20.75
#